data_AF-A0A7K8C2H9-F1
#
_entry.id   AF-A0A7K8C2H9-F1
#
_cell.length_a   1.000
_cell.length_b   1.000
_cell.length_c   1.000
_cell.angle_alpha   90.00
_cell.angle_beta   90.00
_cell.angle_gamma   90.00
#
_symmetry.space_group_name_H-M   'P 1'
#
loop_
_entity.id
_entity.type
_entity.pdbx_description
1 polymer ?
#
loop_
_entity_poly.entity_id
_entity_poly.type
_entity_poly.pdbx_seq_one_letter_code
_entity_poly.pdbx_strand_id
1 'polypeptide(L)' 'QTLCQVALYAMGRCPDVFPHPERYDPRRWLGKDDTTFKALAFGFRARQCIGR' A
#
# COMPACT_ATOMS: atom_id res chain seq x y z
N GLN A 1 22.32 -9.57 -13.24
CA GLN A 1 21.50 -8.84 -12.26
C GLN A 1 20.14 -8.59 -12.89
N THR A 2 19.05 -8.86 -12.17
CA THR A 2 17.68 -8.53 -12.62
C THR A 2 17.17 -7.36 -11.80
N LEU A 3 16.73 -6.30 -12.47
CA LEU A 3 16.09 -5.16 -11.83
C LEU A 3 14.63 -5.50 -11.52
N CYS A 4 14.21 -5.31 -10.27
CA CYS A 4 12.80 -5.40 -9.87
C CYS A 4 12.33 -4.03 -9.38
N GLN A 5 11.35 -3.44 -10.05
CA GLN A 5 10.73 -2.18 -9.64
C GLN A 5 9.34 -2.43 -9.05
N VAL A 6 9.01 -1.71 -7.98
CA VAL A 6 7.71 -1.82 -7.31
C VAL A 6 6.84 -0.65 -7.74
N ALA A 7 5.70 -0.95 -8.37
CA ALA A 7 4.75 0.06 -8.84
C ALA A 7 3.82 0.53 -7.70
N LEU A 8 4.34 1.31 -6.76
CA LEU A 8 3.61 1.76 -5.55
C LEU A 8 2.27 2.44 -5.87
N TYR A 9 2.22 3.28 -6.91
CA TYR A 9 1.01 3.98 -7.32
C TYR A 9 -0.11 3.02 -7.76
N ALA A 10 0.24 2.00 -8.56
CA ALA A 10 -0.70 1.00 -9.07
C ALA A 10 -1.15 0.06 -7.95
N MET A 11 -0.21 -0.39 -7.09
CA MET A 11 -0.51 -1.25 -5.95
C MET A 11 -1.49 -0.59 -4.96
N GLY A 12 -1.31 0.71 -4.68
CA GLY A 12 -2.25 1.48 -3.85
C GLY A 12 -3.64 1.65 -4.46
N ARG A 13 -3.81 1.33 -5.75
CA ARG A 13 -5.08 1.39 -6.48
C ARG A 13 -5.54 0.03 -7.02
N CYS A 14 -4.97 -1.07 -6.51
CA CYS A 14 -5.37 -2.40 -6.93
C CYS A 14 -6.79 -2.72 -6.42
N PRO A 15 -7.79 -2.98 -7.29
CA PRO A 15 -9.17 -3.25 -6.88
C PRO A 15 -9.30 -4.57 -6.09
N ASP A 16 -8.39 -5.53 -6.29
CA ASP A 16 -8.36 -6.80 -5.55
C ASP A 16 -7.98 -6.60 -4.06
N VAL A 17 -7.30 -5.49 -3.75
CA VAL A 17 -6.86 -5.14 -2.39
C VAL A 17 -7.70 -4.01 -1.80
N PHE A 18 -8.09 -3.04 -2.63
CA PHE A 18 -8.84 -1.85 -2.27
C PHE A 18 -10.11 -1.74 -3.10
N PRO A 19 -11.28 -2.11 -2.56
CA PRO A 19 -12.56 -1.86 -3.22
C PRO A 19 -12.71 -0.36 -3.52
N HIS A 20 -13.11 -0.03 -4.75
CA HIS A 20 -13.23 1.35 -5.24
C HIS A 20 -11.97 2.21 -4.98
N PRO A 21 -10.82 1.85 -5.58
CA PRO A 21 -9.53 2.49 -5.30
C PRO A 21 -9.46 3.97 -5.73
N GLU A 22 -10.24 4.35 -6.74
CA GLU A 22 -10.40 5.73 -7.22
C GLU A 22 -11.17 6.64 -6.25
N ARG A 23 -11.97 6.07 -5.35
CA ARG A 23 -12.73 6.84 -4.35
C ARG A 23 -11.89 7.08 -3.11
N TYR A 24 -11.79 8.35 -2.69
CA TYR A 24 -11.27 8.66 -1.36
C TYR A 24 -12.27 8.22 -0.28
N ASP A 25 -11.93 7.15 0.45
CA ASP A 25 -12.69 6.70 1.63
C ASP A 25 -11.72 6.39 2.78
N PRO A 26 -11.57 7.29 3.77
CA PRO A 26 -10.65 7.10 4.89
C PRO A 26 -11.09 5.98 5.83
N ARG A 27 -12.37 5.58 5.82
CA ARG A 27 -12.91 4.53 6.71
C ARG A 27 -12.28 3.16 6.45
N ARG A 28 -11.68 2.95 5.26
CA ARG A 28 -10.98 1.71 4.91
C ARG A 28 -9.82 1.35 5.84
N TRP A 29 -9.30 2.32 6.58
CA TRP A 29 -8.18 2.14 7.52
C TRP A 29 -8.63 1.94 8.97
N LEU A 30 -9.94 1.98 9.25
CA LEU A 30 -10.47 1.85 10.62
C LEU A 30 -10.59 0.39 11.08
N GLY A 31 -10.53 -0.57 10.15
CA GLY A 31 -10.57 -2.00 10.47
C GLY A 31 -9.24 -2.52 11.00
N LYS A 32 -9.28 -3.53 11.89
CA LYS A 32 -8.10 -4.27 12.37
C LYS A 32 -7.60 -5.31 11.35
N ASP A 33 -7.61 -4.97 10.07
CA ASP A 33 -7.09 -5.88 9.05
C ASP A 33 -5.56 -5.96 9.19
N ASP A 34 -5.07 -7.14 9.55
CA ASP A 34 -3.66 -7.42 9.89
C ASP A 34 -2.71 -7.47 8.68
N THR A 35 -3.20 -7.08 7.50
CA THR A 35 -2.42 -7.12 6.26
C THR A 35 -1.41 -5.98 6.22
N THR A 36 -0.18 -6.27 6.64
CA THR A 36 0.91 -5.30 6.75
C THR A 36 1.32 -4.65 5.41
N PHE A 37 0.83 -5.17 4.29
CA PHE A 37 1.19 -4.75 2.93
C PHE A 37 0.17 -3.84 2.22
N LYS A 38 -0.92 -3.40 2.89
CA LYS A 38 -1.86 -2.45 2.28
C LYS A 38 -1.26 -1.03 2.22
N ALA A 39 -0.54 -0.62 3.25
CA ALA A 39 0.10 0.70 3.28
C ALA A 39 1.56 0.59 2.82
N LEU A 40 1.85 0.82 1.53
CA LEU A 40 3.22 0.77 0.97
C LEU A 40 3.77 2.11 0.48
N ALA A 41 3.01 3.20 0.61
CA ALA A 41 3.42 4.52 0.12
C ALA A 41 4.80 4.98 0.64
N PHE A 42 5.16 4.55 1.84
CA PHE A 42 6.44 4.86 2.49
C PHE A 42 7.35 3.62 2.61
N GLY A 43 7.13 2.59 1.79
CA GLY A 43 7.90 1.35 1.85
C GLY A 43 7.60 0.49 3.07
N PHE A 44 8.34 -0.61 3.20
CA PHE A 44 8.08 -1.64 4.21
C PHE A 44 9.38 -2.29 4.72
N ARG A 45 9.38 -2.70 6.00
CA ARG A 45 10.52 -3.35 6.69
C ARG A 45 11.81 -2.50 6.65
N ALA A 46 12.96 -3.15 6.49
CA ALA A 46 14.30 -2.58 6.64
C ALA A 46 14.62 -1.42 5.67
N ARG A 47 13.80 -1.22 4.63
CA ARG A 47 13.92 -0.08 3.69
C ARG A 47 12.69 0.83 3.71
N GLN A 48 11.90 0.77 4.78
CA GLN A 48 10.82 1.72 5.01
C GLN A 48 11.39 3.12 5.20
N CYS A 49 10.67 4.13 4.69
CA CYS A 49 10.97 5.53 4.90
C CYS A 49 11.10 5.81 6.40
N ILE A 50 12.14 6.55 6.77
CA ILE A 50 12.43 6.89 8.17
C ILE A 50 11.32 7.77 8.78
N GLY A 51 10.61 8.56 7.96
CA GLY A 51 9.54 9.45 8.40
C GLY A 51 8.15 8.81 8.48
N ARG A 52 8.07 7.47 8.49
CA ARG A 52 6.80 6.74 8.62
C ARG A 52 6.44 6.47 10.08
#